data_AF-A0A534NA06-F1
#
_entry.id   AF-A0A534NA06-F1
#
_cell.length_a   1.000
_cell.length_b   1.000
_cell.length_c   1.000
_cell.angle_alpha   90.00
_cell.angle_beta   90.00
_cell.angle_gamma   90.00
#
_symmetry.space_group_name_H-M   'P 1'
#
loop_
_entity.id
_entity.type
_entity.pdbx_description
1 polymer ?
#
loop_
_entity_poly.entity_id
_entity_poly.type
_entity_poly.pdbx_seq_one_letter_code
_entity_poly.pdbx_strand_id
1 'polypeptide(L)'
;MRGSLIIPFILILIYLGAFAEKNAFEDMIVVLFFGALGWILEKLQWPRPPVLLGLVLGPLAENRLFLSTDNYGLAWSLRPGVLIIFTVTLFGLFYPMIKEKRKRRESQNSSLPFAVATEEKRADRNRARRGAAFSFLVVAALAMALWQSRNFGFRAGLFPWAIGFPVLTLAAVQLILDLTGRTRFKAEEIGVGTELAQGVVYKRTVSICIWTVGYFVVIWLVGFSLAVPLTTILYLKIAGKEKWLITLILSFIAWAFFYGLFEYGLHIPFPDPALLSWLK
;
A
#
# COMPACT_ATOMS: atom_id res chain seq x y z
N MET A 1 -18.39 10.43 15.89
CA MET A 1 -18.76 9.06 15.48
C MET A 1 -17.71 8.08 16.01
N ARG A 2 -18.11 7.01 16.71
CA ARG A 2 -17.15 5.96 17.12
C ARG A 2 -16.70 5.21 15.85
N GLY A 3 -15.50 5.49 15.34
CA GLY A 3 -14.98 4.86 14.13
C GLY A 3 -14.96 3.32 14.19
N SER A 4 -14.98 2.76 15.40
CA SER A 4 -15.13 1.33 15.65
C SER A 4 -16.39 0.71 15.02
N LEU A 5 -17.48 1.46 14.85
CA LEU A 5 -18.71 0.91 14.27
C LEU A 5 -18.60 0.69 12.75
N ILE A 6 -17.69 1.40 12.07
CA ILE A 6 -17.56 1.38 10.59
C ILE A 6 -16.58 0.29 10.14
N ILE A 7 -15.59 -0.03 10.97
CA ILE A 7 -14.55 -1.04 10.69
C ILE A 7 -15.12 -2.39 10.20
N PRO A 8 -16.10 -3.03 10.89
CA PRO A 8 -16.61 -4.32 10.45
C PRO A 8 -17.25 -4.24 9.06
N PHE A 9 -18.01 -3.17 8.78
CA PHE A 9 -18.62 -2.96 7.46
C PHE A 9 -17.57 -2.79 6.36
N ILE A 10 -16.55 -1.97 6.59
CA ILE A 10 -15.45 -1.77 5.63
C ILE A 10 -14.72 -3.09 5.37
N LEU A 11 -14.41 -3.87 6.41
CA LEU A 11 -13.72 -5.15 6.24
C LEU A 11 -14.55 -6.12 5.40
N ILE A 12 -15.85 -6.23 5.65
CA ILE A 12 -16.72 -7.08 4.84
C ILE A 12 -16.74 -6.59 3.38
N LEU A 13 -16.94 -5.29 3.16
CA LEU A 13 -16.96 -4.70 1.81
C LEU A 13 -15.65 -4.96 1.04
N ILE A 14 -14.50 -4.87 1.70
CA ILE A 14 -13.19 -5.14 1.06
C ILE A 14 -13.06 -6.62 0.67
N TYR A 15 -13.34 -7.54 1.60
CA TYR A 15 -13.24 -8.97 1.31
C TYR A 15 -14.24 -9.42 0.25
N LEU A 16 -15.45 -8.91 0.33
CA LEU A 16 -16.50 -9.25 -0.62
C LEU A 16 -16.26 -8.62 -1.99
N GLY A 17 -15.75 -7.39 -2.06
CA GLY A 17 -15.38 -6.75 -3.31
C GLY A 17 -14.29 -7.52 -4.06
N ALA A 18 -13.31 -8.07 -3.35
CA ALA A 18 -12.30 -8.94 -3.95
C ALA A 18 -12.87 -10.29 -4.40
N PHE A 19 -13.78 -10.87 -3.62
CA PHE A 19 -14.43 -12.13 -3.98
C PHE A 19 -15.36 -11.98 -5.20
N ALA A 20 -16.08 -10.87 -5.32
CA ALA A 20 -17.10 -10.64 -6.34
C ALA A 20 -16.57 -10.59 -7.79
N GLU A 21 -15.27 -10.36 -7.99
CA GLU A 21 -14.69 -10.25 -9.34
C GLU A 21 -14.56 -11.62 -10.03
N LYS A 22 -14.05 -12.63 -9.31
CA LYS A 22 -13.75 -13.96 -9.88
C LYS A 22 -14.41 -15.11 -9.15
N ASN A 23 -15.14 -14.85 -8.06
CA ASN A 23 -15.68 -15.86 -7.16
C ASN A 23 -14.61 -16.85 -6.66
N ALA A 24 -13.36 -16.37 -6.55
CA ALA A 24 -12.20 -17.14 -6.15
C ALA A 24 -11.84 -16.81 -4.71
N PHE A 25 -11.68 -17.84 -3.87
CA PHE A 25 -11.30 -17.64 -2.47
C PHE A 25 -9.84 -17.13 -2.34
N GLU A 26 -9.02 -17.44 -3.34
CA GLU A 26 -7.62 -17.02 -3.47
C GLU A 26 -7.48 -15.49 -3.48
N ASP A 27 -8.45 -14.76 -4.05
CA ASP A 27 -8.41 -13.29 -4.12
C ASP A 27 -8.51 -12.65 -2.72
N MET A 28 -9.15 -13.32 -1.76
CA MET A 28 -9.17 -12.86 -0.37
C MET A 28 -7.80 -12.97 0.32
N ILE A 29 -6.99 -13.96 -0.07
CA ILE A 29 -5.60 -14.09 0.39
C ILE A 29 -4.76 -12.95 -0.19
N VAL A 30 -5.00 -12.58 -1.45
CA VAL A 30 -4.35 -11.44 -2.11
C VAL A 30 -4.68 -10.13 -1.38
N VAL A 31 -5.94 -9.91 -0.98
CA VAL A 31 -6.31 -8.75 -0.14
C VAL A 31 -5.52 -8.72 1.16
N LEU A 32 -5.40 -9.86 1.85
CA LEU A 32 -4.67 -9.93 3.11
C LEU A 32 -3.17 -9.65 2.90
N PHE A 33 -2.59 -10.19 1.83
CA PHE A 33 -1.21 -9.94 1.43
C PHE A 33 -0.96 -8.45 1.15
N PHE A 34 -1.80 -7.80 0.33
CA PHE A 34 -1.66 -6.38 0.02
C PHE A 34 -1.97 -5.48 1.23
N GLY A 35 -2.88 -5.89 2.11
CA GLY A 35 -3.13 -5.21 3.39
C GLY A 35 -1.90 -5.27 4.31
N ALA A 36 -1.26 -6.44 4.44
CA ALA A 36 -0.02 -6.60 5.19
C ALA A 36 1.14 -5.80 4.57
N LEU A 37 1.26 -5.82 3.24
CA LEU A 37 2.23 -5.00 2.51
C LEU A 37 2.01 -3.51 2.79
N GLY A 38 0.77 -3.02 2.71
CA GLY A 38 0.42 -1.63 3.01
C GLY A 38 0.78 -1.22 4.45
N TRP A 39 0.65 -2.12 5.42
CA TRP A 39 1.10 -1.91 6.79
C TRP A 39 2.64 -1.85 6.90
N ILE A 40 3.36 -2.73 6.20
CA ILE A 40 4.83 -2.68 6.14
C ILE A 40 5.30 -1.34 5.56
N LEU A 41 4.69 -0.87 4.48
CA LEU A 41 5.01 0.42 3.85
C LEU A 41 4.81 1.60 4.82
N GLU A 42 3.72 1.61 5.60
CA GLU A 42 3.49 2.63 6.63
C GLU A 42 4.58 2.63 7.70
N LYS A 43 4.93 1.44 8.18
CA LYS A 43 5.94 1.27 9.24
C LYS A 43 7.33 1.70 8.76
N LEU A 44 7.58 1.62 7.47
CA LEU A 44 8.79 2.09 6.81
C LEU A 44 8.73 3.57 6.41
N GLN A 45 7.60 4.27 6.64
CA GLN A 45 7.36 5.66 6.23
C GLN A 45 7.40 5.88 4.71
N TRP A 46 7.09 4.83 3.94
CA TRP A 46 6.97 4.92 2.50
C TRP A 46 5.56 5.37 2.11
N PRO A 47 5.42 6.29 1.15
CA PRO A 47 4.11 6.75 0.73
C PRO A 47 3.38 5.59 0.04
N ARG A 48 2.28 5.13 0.64
CA ARG A 48 1.45 4.06 0.09
C ARG A 48 0.78 4.45 -1.25
N PRO A 49 0.24 5.67 -1.43
CA PRO A 49 -0.49 6.01 -2.65
C PRO A 49 0.35 5.91 -3.94
N PRO A 50 1.62 6.38 -4.00
CA PRO A 50 2.48 6.19 -5.18
C PRO A 50 2.70 4.74 -5.58
N VAL A 51 2.82 3.82 -4.62
CA VAL A 51 3.00 2.39 -4.91
C VAL A 51 1.74 1.80 -5.53
N LEU A 52 0.57 2.15 -4.99
CA LEU A 52 -0.72 1.74 -5.55
C LEU A 52 -0.94 2.35 -6.94
N LEU A 53 -0.61 3.62 -7.14
CA LEU A 53 -0.70 4.29 -8.43
C LEU A 53 0.21 3.62 -9.46
N GLY A 54 1.44 3.28 -9.10
CA GLY A 54 2.36 2.55 -9.98
C GLY A 54 1.83 1.18 -10.38
N LEU A 55 1.25 0.44 -9.42
CA LEU A 55 0.66 -0.88 -9.66
C LEU A 55 -0.54 -0.81 -10.63
N VAL A 56 -1.45 0.15 -10.42
CA VAL A 56 -2.67 0.29 -11.23
C VAL A 56 -2.40 0.91 -12.59
N LEU A 57 -1.52 1.91 -12.66
CA LEU A 57 -1.19 2.61 -13.92
C LEU A 57 -0.14 1.87 -14.75
N GLY A 58 0.61 0.94 -14.17
CA GLY A 58 1.67 0.19 -14.85
C GLY A 58 1.21 -0.48 -16.15
N PRO A 59 0.18 -1.35 -16.14
CA PRO A 59 -0.33 -2.00 -17.34
C PRO A 59 -0.82 -1.00 -18.40
N LEU A 60 -1.40 0.12 -17.95
CA LEU A 60 -1.88 1.16 -18.85
C LEU A 60 -0.71 1.90 -19.51
N ALA A 61 0.33 2.23 -18.75
CA ALA A 61 1.55 2.85 -19.25
C ALA A 61 2.28 1.93 -20.24
N GLU A 62 2.38 0.64 -19.93
CA GLU A 62 2.98 -0.38 -20.80
C GLU A 62 2.25 -0.48 -22.14
N ASN A 63 0.92 -0.62 -22.11
CA ASN A 63 0.11 -0.67 -23.32
C ASN A 63 0.25 0.60 -24.18
N ARG A 64 0.28 1.79 -23.56
CA ARG A 64 0.46 3.05 -24.30
C ARG A 64 1.85 3.16 -24.91
N LEU A 65 2.89 2.68 -24.22
CA LEU A 65 4.26 2.65 -24.74
C LEU A 65 4.38 1.69 -25.95
N PHE A 66 3.75 0.52 -25.87
CA PHE A 66 3.73 -0.43 -26.99
C PHE A 66 3.00 0.14 -28.21
N LEU A 67 1.81 0.70 -28.01
CA LEU A 67 1.07 1.35 -29.11
C LEU A 67 1.87 2.49 -29.75
N SER A 68 2.59 3.28 -28.96
CA SER A 68 3.40 4.37 -29.50
C SER A 68 4.60 3.84 -30.31
N THR A 69 5.26 2.79 -29.80
CA THR A 69 6.43 2.19 -30.44
C THR A 69 6.06 1.44 -31.72
N ASP A 70 4.94 0.69 -31.73
CA ASP A 70 4.50 -0.03 -32.93
C ASP A 70 4.05 0.92 -34.04
N ASN A 71 3.41 2.05 -33.70
CA ASN A 71 2.96 3.02 -34.70
C ASN A 71 4.07 3.94 -35.23
N TYR A 72 5.07 4.29 -34.41
CA TYR A 72 6.03 5.37 -34.72
C TYR A 72 7.50 5.00 -34.48
N GLY A 73 7.82 3.76 -34.10
CA GLY A 73 9.19 3.31 -33.87
C GLY A 73 9.88 4.06 -32.72
N LEU A 74 11.00 4.73 -32.99
CA LEU A 74 11.67 5.65 -32.04
C LEU A 74 11.29 7.12 -32.27
N ALA A 75 10.58 7.42 -33.36
CA ALA A 75 10.22 8.80 -33.71
C ALA A 75 9.17 9.42 -32.79
N TRP A 76 8.46 8.61 -31.97
CA TRP A 76 7.53 9.12 -30.96
C TRP A 76 8.24 9.98 -29.91
N SER A 77 9.49 9.65 -29.56
CA SER A 77 10.28 10.39 -28.57
C SER A 77 10.70 11.78 -29.06
N LEU A 78 10.80 11.97 -30.38
CA LEU A 78 11.14 13.26 -31.01
C LEU A 78 9.92 14.18 -31.18
N ARG A 79 8.71 13.73 -30.84
CA ARG A 79 7.53 14.58 -30.94
C ARG A 79 7.60 15.72 -29.93
N PRO A 80 7.30 16.96 -30.33
CA PRO A 80 7.49 18.13 -29.48
C PRO A 80 6.66 18.05 -28.17
N GLY A 81 5.47 17.46 -28.21
CA GLY A 81 4.66 17.25 -27.00
C GLY A 81 5.30 16.34 -25.96
N VAL A 82 5.99 15.27 -26.41
CA VAL A 82 6.69 14.34 -25.51
C VAL A 82 7.89 15.03 -24.87
N LEU A 83 8.67 15.78 -25.66
CA LEU A 83 9.83 16.52 -25.16
C LEU A 83 9.45 17.57 -24.12
N ILE A 84 8.33 18.28 -24.30
CA ILE A 84 7.82 19.26 -23.32
C ILE A 84 7.48 18.56 -22.01
N ILE A 85 6.68 17.49 -22.05
CA ILE A 85 6.27 16.74 -20.84
C ILE A 85 7.49 16.11 -20.15
N PHE A 86 8.43 15.57 -20.92
CA PHE A 86 9.66 14.99 -20.40
C PHE A 86 10.52 16.04 -19.69
N THR A 87 10.66 17.24 -20.28
CA THR A 87 11.39 18.35 -19.69
C THR A 87 10.74 18.83 -18.39
N VAL A 88 9.41 18.99 -18.37
CA VAL A 88 8.65 19.38 -17.16
C VAL A 88 8.81 18.34 -16.06
N THR A 89 8.71 17.05 -16.40
CA THR A 89 8.89 15.94 -15.44
C THR A 89 10.30 15.94 -14.86
N LEU A 90 11.32 16.08 -15.71
CA LEU A 90 12.72 16.12 -15.30
C LEU A 90 12.98 17.34 -14.39
N PHE A 91 12.44 18.50 -14.76
CA PHE A 91 12.56 19.72 -13.95
C PHE A 91 11.86 19.56 -12.59
N GLY A 92 10.65 19.03 -12.55
CA GLY A 92 9.91 18.77 -11.31
C GLY A 92 10.63 17.81 -10.37
N LEU A 93 11.29 16.78 -10.93
CA LEU A 93 12.09 15.81 -10.16
C LEU A 93 13.37 16.44 -9.58
N PHE A 94 14.09 17.25 -10.37
CA PHE A 94 15.37 17.83 -9.93
C PHE A 94 15.22 19.14 -9.14
N TYR A 95 14.10 19.86 -9.27
CA TYR A 95 13.82 21.09 -8.54
C TYR A 95 14.00 20.98 -7.01
N PRO A 96 13.42 19.98 -6.30
CA PRO A 96 13.63 19.84 -4.86
C PRO A 96 15.09 19.58 -4.49
N MET A 97 15.83 18.82 -5.31
CA MET A 97 17.24 18.50 -5.09
C MET A 97 18.16 19.74 -5.20
N ILE A 98 17.81 20.68 -6.08
CA ILE A 98 18.54 21.95 -6.26
C ILE A 98 18.19 22.95 -5.15
N LYS A 99 16.90 23.06 -4.78
CA LYS A 99 16.42 23.98 -3.74
C LYS A 99 17.00 23.66 -2.36
N GLU A 100 17.18 22.39 -2.04
CA GLU A 100 17.69 21.95 -0.74
C GLU A 100 19.19 22.25 -0.55
N LYS A 101 19.99 22.20 -1.64
CA LYS A 101 21.40 22.62 -1.60
C LYS A 101 21.56 24.11 -1.28
N ARG A 102 20.59 24.95 -1.66
CA ARG A 102 20.60 26.40 -1.42
C ARG A 102 20.22 26.74 0.03
N LYS A 103 19.28 26.01 0.63
CA LYS A 103 18.83 26.21 2.02
C LYS A 103 19.85 25.73 3.07
N ARG A 104 20.71 24.76 2.72
CA ARG A 104 21.82 24.29 3.57
C ARG A 104 22.88 25.35 3.88
N ARG A 105 23.01 26.40 3.07
CA ARG A 105 23.98 27.48 3.34
C ARG A 105 23.51 28.44 4.43
N GLU A 106 22.22 28.48 4.73
CA GLU A 106 21.64 29.41 5.72
C GLU A 106 21.49 28.78 7.12
N SER A 107 21.37 27.45 7.24
CA SER A 107 21.10 26.77 8.53
C SER A 107 22.35 26.34 9.32
N GLN A 108 23.55 26.56 8.78
CA GLN A 108 24.82 26.16 9.43
C GLN A 108 25.23 27.10 10.60
N ASN A 109 24.52 28.22 10.80
CA ASN A 109 24.80 29.21 11.85
C ASN A 109 24.04 29.00 13.17
N SER A 110 23.26 27.93 13.34
CA SER A 110 22.46 27.71 14.55
C SER A 110 22.90 26.45 15.29
N SER A 111 23.85 26.61 16.20
CA SER A 111 24.40 25.58 17.08
C SER A 111 23.41 25.21 18.21
N LEU A 112 22.89 23.98 18.21
CA LEU A 112 22.14 23.39 19.33
C LEU A 112 23.05 22.50 20.21
N PRO A 113 22.79 22.34 21.53
CA PRO A 113 23.63 21.59 22.47
C PRO A 113 23.82 20.10 22.13
N PHE A 114 25.06 19.61 22.32
CA PHE A 114 25.58 18.30 21.89
C PHE A 114 24.87 17.05 22.50
N ALA A 115 24.29 17.15 23.70
CA ALA A 115 23.72 16.01 24.40
C ALA A 115 22.34 15.57 23.85
N VAL A 116 21.42 16.51 23.59
CA VAL A 116 20.09 16.24 23.00
C VAL A 116 20.23 15.79 21.53
N ALA A 117 21.19 16.38 20.80
CA ALA A 117 21.52 16.00 19.44
C ALA A 117 22.03 14.55 19.31
N THR A 118 22.54 13.95 20.38
CA THR A 118 23.14 12.59 20.34
C THR A 118 22.09 11.48 20.45
N GLU A 119 21.02 11.70 21.23
CA GLU A 119 19.89 10.76 21.31
C GLU A 119 18.96 10.86 20.09
N GLU A 120 18.65 12.07 19.62
CA GLU A 120 17.92 12.27 18.35
C GLU A 120 18.70 11.64 17.18
N LYS A 121 20.02 11.87 17.06
CA LYS A 121 20.87 11.24 16.03
C LYS A 121 20.99 9.71 16.14
N ARG A 122 20.69 9.08 17.28
CA ARG A 122 20.69 7.61 17.42
C ARG A 122 19.33 7.02 17.02
N ALA A 123 18.24 7.65 17.44
CA ALA A 123 16.89 7.26 17.05
C ALA A 123 16.64 7.42 15.53
N ASP A 124 17.11 8.54 14.96
CA ASP A 124 17.02 8.85 13.53
C ASP A 124 17.87 7.89 12.68
N ARG A 125 19.05 7.48 13.20
CA ARG A 125 19.95 6.52 12.54
C ARG A 125 19.40 5.10 12.49
N ASN A 126 18.76 4.62 13.57
CA ASN A 126 18.11 3.31 13.56
C ASN A 126 16.85 3.29 12.66
N ARG A 127 16.14 4.42 12.56
CA ARG A 127 15.00 4.58 11.63
C ARG A 127 15.48 4.63 10.17
N ALA A 128 16.53 5.39 9.89
CA ALA A 128 17.19 5.44 8.58
C ALA A 128 17.76 4.09 8.16
N ARG A 129 18.36 3.32 9.08
CA ARG A 129 18.89 1.98 8.80
C ARG A 129 17.80 0.96 8.43
N ARG A 130 16.60 1.06 9.03
CA ARG A 130 15.44 0.23 8.64
C ARG A 130 14.87 0.65 7.27
N GLY A 131 14.82 1.95 6.99
CA GLY A 131 14.45 2.47 5.67
C GLY A 131 15.44 2.04 4.58
N ALA A 132 16.74 2.13 4.86
CA ALA A 132 17.82 1.74 3.93
C ALA A 132 17.79 0.24 3.58
N ALA A 133 17.42 -0.63 4.53
CA ALA A 133 17.27 -2.07 4.25
C ALA A 133 16.14 -2.35 3.25
N PHE A 134 15.03 -1.62 3.35
CA PHE A 134 13.94 -1.73 2.37
C PHE A 134 14.31 -1.08 1.04
N SER A 135 14.93 0.10 1.04
CA SER A 135 15.48 0.72 -0.19
C SER A 135 16.45 -0.24 -0.89
N PHE A 136 17.30 -0.95 -0.14
CA PHE A 136 18.20 -1.97 -0.67
C PHE A 136 17.43 -3.15 -1.28
N LEU A 137 16.40 -3.66 -0.60
CA LEU A 137 15.55 -4.72 -1.13
C LEU A 137 14.88 -4.29 -2.45
N VAL A 138 14.33 -3.07 -2.51
CA VAL A 138 13.71 -2.52 -3.73
C VAL A 138 14.73 -2.38 -4.86
N VAL A 139 15.93 -1.84 -4.58
CA VAL A 139 17.02 -1.75 -5.57
C VAL A 139 17.43 -3.14 -6.05
N ALA A 140 17.56 -4.10 -5.15
CA ALA A 140 17.90 -5.48 -5.50
C ALA A 140 16.82 -6.14 -6.35
N ALA A 141 15.54 -5.95 -6.00
CA ALA A 141 14.41 -6.46 -6.77
C ALA A 141 14.35 -5.83 -8.18
N LEU A 142 14.56 -4.52 -8.31
CA LEU A 142 14.64 -3.82 -9.60
C LEU A 142 15.83 -4.29 -10.44
N ALA A 143 16.99 -4.46 -9.82
CA ALA A 143 18.19 -4.97 -10.50
C ALA A 143 17.98 -6.40 -10.99
N MET A 144 17.35 -7.25 -10.17
CA MET A 144 16.96 -8.62 -10.56
C MET A 144 15.94 -8.61 -11.71
N ALA A 145 14.92 -7.76 -11.65
CA ALA A 145 13.92 -7.64 -12.70
C ALA A 145 14.53 -7.18 -14.03
N LEU A 146 15.43 -6.18 -14.00
CA LEU A 146 16.17 -5.74 -15.18
C LEU A 146 17.12 -6.80 -15.71
N TRP A 147 17.77 -7.56 -14.81
CA TRP A 147 18.63 -8.66 -15.18
C TRP A 147 17.84 -9.74 -15.93
N GLN A 148 16.68 -10.15 -15.40
CA GLN A 148 15.79 -11.12 -16.03
C GLN A 148 15.22 -10.60 -17.36
N SER A 149 14.90 -9.31 -17.44
CA SER A 149 14.39 -8.69 -18.66
C SER A 149 15.39 -8.70 -19.82
N ARG A 150 16.68 -8.97 -19.60
CA ARG A 150 17.63 -9.11 -20.72
C ARG A 150 17.37 -10.35 -21.58
N ASN A 151 16.70 -11.35 -21.04
CA ASN A 151 16.28 -12.53 -21.80
C ASN A 151 14.99 -12.31 -22.61
N PHE A 152 14.31 -11.17 -22.45
CA PHE A 152 13.08 -10.88 -23.15
C PHE A 152 13.37 -10.35 -24.56
N GLY A 153 12.50 -10.70 -25.53
CA GLY A 153 12.58 -10.12 -26.87
C GLY A 153 12.39 -8.60 -26.86
N PHE A 154 12.82 -7.90 -27.92
CA PHE A 154 12.84 -6.44 -28.00
C PHE A 154 11.51 -5.77 -27.60
N ARG A 155 10.38 -6.38 -27.97
CA ARG A 155 9.04 -5.91 -27.57
C ARG A 155 8.81 -6.07 -26.07
N ALA A 156 8.98 -7.27 -25.51
CA ALA A 156 8.72 -7.54 -24.10
C ALA A 156 9.72 -6.88 -23.12
N GLY A 157 10.94 -6.55 -23.59
CA GLY A 157 11.95 -5.85 -22.79
C GLY A 157 11.80 -4.32 -22.76
N LEU A 158 11.01 -3.73 -23.66
CA LEU A 158 11.01 -2.29 -23.88
C LEU A 158 10.49 -1.51 -22.67
N PHE A 159 9.40 -1.96 -22.05
CA PHE A 159 8.83 -1.32 -20.87
C PHE A 159 9.72 -1.48 -19.62
N PRO A 160 10.21 -2.68 -19.26
CA PRO A 160 11.18 -2.84 -18.17
C PRO A 160 12.44 -2.00 -18.35
N TRP A 161 12.97 -1.86 -19.57
CA TRP A 161 14.18 -1.06 -19.80
C TRP A 161 13.91 0.44 -19.73
N ALA A 162 12.84 0.93 -20.36
CA ALA A 162 12.52 2.35 -20.41
C ALA A 162 12.31 2.96 -19.01
N ILE A 163 11.67 2.21 -18.11
CA ILE A 163 11.39 2.66 -16.74
C ILE A 163 12.48 2.20 -15.77
N GLY A 164 12.95 0.97 -15.92
CA GLY A 164 13.85 0.35 -14.94
C GLY A 164 15.20 1.03 -14.85
N PHE A 165 15.84 1.44 -15.96
CA PHE A 165 17.15 2.11 -15.89
C PHE A 165 17.10 3.46 -15.17
N PRO A 166 16.18 4.40 -15.49
CA PRO A 166 16.03 5.64 -14.74
C PRO A 166 15.69 5.41 -13.26
N VAL A 167 14.75 4.49 -12.97
CA VAL A 167 14.30 4.22 -11.60
C VAL A 167 15.42 3.57 -10.78
N LEU A 168 16.17 2.61 -11.35
CA LEU A 168 17.31 1.99 -10.68
C LEU A 168 18.38 3.03 -10.35
N THR A 169 18.64 3.96 -11.28
CA THR A 169 19.62 5.04 -11.06
C THR A 169 19.18 5.94 -9.91
N LEU A 170 17.92 6.39 -9.91
CA LEU A 170 17.37 7.22 -8.83
C LEU A 170 17.32 6.48 -7.49
N ALA A 171 16.94 5.20 -7.50
CA ALA A 171 16.89 4.36 -6.30
C ALA A 171 18.30 4.09 -5.74
N ALA A 172 19.31 3.90 -6.60
CA ALA A 172 20.70 3.77 -6.18
C ALA A 172 21.22 5.08 -5.56
N VAL A 173 20.92 6.23 -6.16
CA VAL A 173 21.24 7.54 -5.59
C VAL A 173 20.57 7.72 -4.22
N GLN A 174 19.28 7.38 -4.10
CA GLN A 174 18.54 7.46 -2.85
C GLN A 174 19.14 6.54 -1.77
N LEU A 175 19.51 5.31 -2.13
CA LEU A 175 20.16 4.37 -1.23
C LEU A 175 21.51 4.89 -0.72
N ILE A 176 22.31 5.51 -1.58
CA ILE A 176 23.58 6.14 -1.18
C ILE A 176 23.32 7.31 -0.22
N LEU A 177 22.29 8.12 -0.48
CA LEU A 177 21.93 9.24 0.39
C LEU A 177 21.40 8.77 1.76
N ASP A 178 20.61 7.68 1.78
CA ASP A 178 20.10 7.02 2.99
C ASP A 178 21.25 6.45 3.83
N LEU A 179 22.21 5.77 3.20
CA LEU A 179 23.41 5.25 3.87
C LEU A 179 24.34 6.36 4.39
N THR A 180 24.41 7.48 3.67
CA THR A 180 25.22 8.66 4.07
C THR A 180 24.51 9.51 5.14
N GLY A 181 23.28 9.14 5.54
CA GLY A 181 22.48 9.86 6.54
C GLY A 181 22.12 11.29 6.10
N ARG A 182 22.08 11.55 4.79
CA ARG A 182 21.79 12.87 4.20
C ARG A 182 20.34 13.03 3.78
N THR A 183 19.53 11.98 3.82
CA THR A 183 18.09 12.05 3.58
C THR A 183 17.35 12.40 4.86
N ARG A 184 16.68 13.55 4.85
CA ARG A 184 15.46 13.73 5.63
C ARG A 184 14.31 13.52 4.66
N PHE A 185 13.74 12.32 4.65
CA PHE A 185 12.41 12.15 4.08
C PHE A 185 11.47 13.03 4.90
N LYS A 186 11.22 14.25 4.42
CA LYS A 186 10.06 15.00 4.84
C LYS A 186 8.89 14.38 4.09
N ALA A 187 8.41 13.25 4.60
CA ALA A 187 7.10 12.75 4.22
C ALA A 187 6.14 13.91 4.50
N GLU A 188 5.56 14.46 3.44
CA GLU A 188 4.46 15.39 3.56
C GLU A 188 3.30 14.58 4.16
N GLU A 189 3.17 14.66 5.49
CA GLU A 189 2.04 14.12 6.22
C GLU A 189 0.79 14.85 5.74
N ILE A 190 0.15 14.35 4.68
CA ILE A 190 -1.30 14.48 4.55
C ILE A 190 -1.89 13.46 5.54
N GLY A 191 -1.81 13.81 6.81
CA GLY A 191 -2.19 12.98 7.94
C GLY A 191 -3.01 13.79 8.93
N VAL A 192 -4.34 13.69 8.81
CA VAL A 192 -5.23 14.03 9.91
C VAL A 192 -4.91 13.09 11.08
N GLY A 193 -4.47 13.65 12.19
CA GLY A 193 -4.83 13.15 13.52
C GLY A 193 -3.72 12.54 14.37
N THR A 194 -3.18 13.40 15.24
CA THR A 194 -2.77 13.14 16.63
C THR A 194 -1.62 12.15 16.89
N GLU A 195 -0.50 12.75 17.30
CA GLU A 195 0.57 12.11 18.08
C GLU A 195 -0.01 11.42 19.33
N LEU A 196 -0.36 10.14 19.19
CA LEU A 196 -0.64 9.27 20.32
C LEU A 196 0.61 8.46 20.60
N ALA A 197 1.00 8.37 21.88
CA ALA A 197 2.16 7.65 22.37
C ALA A 197 2.35 6.31 21.63
N GLN A 198 3.54 6.11 21.05
CA GLN A 198 3.86 5.02 20.11
C GLN A 198 3.47 3.61 20.62
N GLY A 199 3.41 3.41 21.95
CA GLY A 199 2.94 2.16 22.57
C GLY A 199 1.44 1.90 22.46
N VAL A 200 0.60 2.94 22.44
CA VAL A 200 -0.86 2.81 22.26
C VAL A 200 -1.21 2.56 20.79
N VAL A 201 -0.46 3.16 19.87
CA VAL A 201 -0.61 2.96 18.43
C VAL A 201 -0.36 1.50 18.06
N TYR A 202 0.76 0.91 18.53
CA TYR A 202 1.09 -0.49 18.24
C TYR A 202 -0.01 -1.47 18.68
N LYS A 203 -0.55 -1.31 19.90
CA LYS A 203 -1.64 -2.17 20.39
C LYS A 203 -2.90 -2.05 19.53
N ARG A 204 -3.27 -0.83 19.11
CA ARG A 204 -4.42 -0.60 18.23
C ARG A 204 -4.19 -1.21 16.85
N THR A 205 -3.02 -1.03 16.26
CA THR A 205 -2.68 -1.59 14.95
C THR A 205 -2.68 -3.11 14.96
N VAL A 206 -2.06 -3.73 15.98
CA VAL A 206 -2.09 -5.20 16.15
C VAL A 206 -3.53 -5.69 16.34
N SER A 207 -4.35 -4.98 17.11
CA SER A 207 -5.77 -5.32 17.25
C SER A 207 -6.49 -5.28 15.90
N ILE A 208 -6.27 -4.26 15.07
CA ILE A 208 -6.88 -4.17 13.74
C ILE A 208 -6.41 -5.33 12.86
N CYS A 209 -5.10 -5.63 12.82
CA CYS A 209 -4.58 -6.76 12.05
C CYS A 209 -5.18 -8.10 12.49
N ILE A 210 -5.30 -8.34 13.80
CA ILE A 210 -5.94 -9.54 14.34
C ILE A 210 -7.39 -9.63 13.88
N TRP A 211 -8.14 -8.53 13.90
CA TRP A 211 -9.51 -8.50 13.40
C TRP A 211 -9.60 -8.74 11.90
N THR A 212 -8.70 -8.15 11.11
CA THR A 212 -8.65 -8.38 9.66
C THR A 212 -8.40 -9.85 9.34
N VAL A 213 -7.43 -10.49 9.99
CA VAL A 213 -7.14 -11.93 9.83
C VAL A 213 -8.29 -12.79 10.38
N GLY A 214 -8.83 -12.43 11.54
CA GLY A 214 -9.95 -13.14 12.15
C GLY A 214 -11.20 -13.14 11.26
N TYR A 215 -11.49 -12.01 10.59
CA TYR A 215 -12.55 -11.92 9.59
C TYR A 215 -12.35 -12.92 8.46
N PHE A 216 -11.14 -12.97 7.90
CA PHE A 216 -10.79 -13.93 6.85
C PHE A 216 -11.00 -15.38 7.32
N VAL A 217 -10.55 -15.74 8.52
CA VAL A 217 -10.71 -17.10 9.07
C VAL A 217 -12.18 -17.47 9.27
N VAL A 218 -13.00 -16.54 9.75
CA VAL A 218 -14.44 -16.81 9.94
C VAL A 218 -15.15 -16.98 8.59
N ILE A 219 -14.82 -16.15 7.59
CA ILE A 219 -15.36 -16.30 6.24
C ILE A 219 -14.94 -17.65 5.64
N TRP A 220 -13.68 -18.05 5.84
CA TRP A 220 -13.17 -19.33 5.37
C TRP A 220 -13.91 -20.52 6.00
N LEU A 221 -14.17 -20.47 7.31
CA LEU A 221 -14.81 -21.57 8.04
C LEU A 221 -16.31 -21.69 7.74
N VAL A 222 -17.04 -20.58 7.79
CA VAL A 222 -18.52 -20.57 7.86
C VAL A 222 -19.17 -20.04 6.57
N GLY A 223 -18.38 -19.49 5.64
CA GLY A 223 -18.88 -18.86 4.41
C GLY A 223 -19.43 -17.45 4.62
N PHE A 224 -19.56 -16.68 3.54
CA PHE A 224 -19.92 -15.25 3.59
C PHE A 224 -21.26 -14.97 4.29
N SER A 225 -22.29 -15.78 4.03
CA SER A 225 -23.65 -15.54 4.55
C SER A 225 -23.71 -15.54 6.09
N LEU A 226 -23.07 -16.51 6.74
CA LEU A 226 -23.00 -16.58 8.20
C LEU A 226 -21.85 -15.77 8.79
N ALA A 227 -20.76 -15.57 8.04
CA ALA A 227 -19.62 -14.82 8.54
C ALA A 227 -19.97 -13.35 8.81
N VAL A 228 -20.78 -12.71 7.95
CA VAL A 228 -21.18 -11.31 8.10
C VAL A 228 -21.81 -11.00 9.47
N PRO A 229 -22.92 -11.66 9.88
CA PRO A 229 -23.52 -11.38 11.17
C PRO A 229 -22.61 -11.83 12.32
N LEU A 230 -21.96 -13.00 12.20
CA LEU A 230 -21.14 -13.56 13.28
C LEU A 230 -19.93 -12.67 13.61
N THR A 231 -19.21 -12.22 12.59
CA THR A 231 -18.05 -11.33 12.75
C THR A 231 -18.45 -9.94 13.24
N THR A 232 -19.58 -9.40 12.77
CA THR A 232 -20.12 -8.11 13.23
C THR A 232 -20.47 -8.17 14.72
N ILE A 233 -21.14 -9.24 15.16
CA ILE A 233 -21.44 -9.47 16.59
C ILE A 233 -20.15 -9.61 17.40
N LEU A 234 -19.20 -10.42 16.92
CA LEU A 234 -17.93 -10.68 17.59
C LEU A 234 -17.15 -9.38 17.76
N TYR A 235 -17.05 -8.58 16.71
CA TYR A 235 -16.34 -7.29 16.70
C TYR A 235 -17.00 -6.27 17.64
N LEU A 236 -18.32 -6.07 17.55
CA LEU A 236 -19.01 -5.11 18.41
C LEU A 236 -18.98 -5.50 19.88
N LYS A 237 -19.03 -6.80 20.19
CA LYS A 237 -18.99 -7.29 21.56
C LYS A 237 -17.60 -7.21 22.18
N ILE A 238 -16.56 -7.64 21.45
CA ILE A 238 -15.20 -7.73 21.99
C ILE A 238 -14.46 -6.39 21.88
N ALA A 239 -14.50 -5.74 20.71
CA ALA A 239 -13.78 -4.49 20.48
C ALA A 239 -14.60 -3.26 20.86
N GLY A 240 -15.90 -3.27 20.59
CA GLY A 240 -16.79 -2.13 20.86
C GLY A 240 -17.30 -2.03 22.30
N LYS A 241 -17.37 -3.15 23.03
CA LYS A 241 -18.05 -3.27 24.34
C LYS A 241 -19.47 -2.65 24.32
N GLU A 242 -20.17 -2.80 23.19
CA GLU A 242 -21.48 -2.17 22.99
C GLU A 242 -22.62 -2.97 23.62
N LYS A 243 -23.76 -2.29 23.83
CA LYS A 243 -24.98 -2.93 24.34
C LYS A 243 -25.48 -3.99 23.36
N TRP A 244 -25.94 -5.12 23.90
CA TRP A 244 -26.44 -6.27 23.13
C TRP A 244 -27.49 -5.89 22.07
N LEU A 245 -28.33 -4.92 22.38
CA LEU A 245 -29.40 -4.45 21.50
C LEU A 245 -28.86 -3.74 20.24
N ILE A 246 -27.81 -2.92 20.38
CA ILE A 246 -27.15 -2.26 19.24
C ILE A 246 -26.42 -3.30 18.40
N THR A 247 -25.76 -4.26 19.05
CA THR A 247 -25.03 -5.34 18.37
C THR A 247 -25.95 -6.21 17.51
N LEU A 248 -27.11 -6.61 18.04
CA LEU A 248 -28.10 -7.38 17.30
C LEU A 248 -28.70 -6.61 16.14
N ILE A 249 -29.13 -5.36 16.37
CA ILE A 249 -29.72 -4.52 15.31
C ILE A 249 -28.71 -4.29 14.19
N LEU A 250 -27.48 -3.90 14.53
CA LEU A 250 -26.47 -3.59 13.52
C LEU A 250 -26.02 -4.83 12.76
N SER A 251 -25.92 -5.98 13.43
CA SER A 251 -25.65 -7.27 12.78
C SER A 251 -26.77 -7.68 11.84
N PHE A 252 -28.03 -7.48 12.24
CA PHE A 252 -29.17 -7.78 11.40
C PHE A 252 -29.22 -6.87 10.17
N ILE A 253 -28.99 -5.57 10.34
CA ILE A 253 -28.89 -4.61 9.24
C ILE A 253 -27.73 -4.98 8.31
N ALA A 254 -26.56 -5.31 8.85
CA ALA A 254 -25.43 -5.75 8.05
C ALA A 254 -25.80 -6.99 7.23
N TRP A 255 -26.33 -8.02 7.88
CA TRP A 255 -26.75 -9.24 7.20
C TRP A 255 -27.80 -8.98 6.12
N ALA A 256 -28.85 -8.20 6.43
CA ALA A 256 -29.90 -7.87 5.46
C ALA A 256 -29.37 -7.07 4.27
N PHE A 257 -28.48 -6.09 4.51
CA PHE A 257 -27.82 -5.33 3.45
C PHE A 257 -26.97 -6.23 2.55
N PHE A 258 -26.15 -7.10 3.15
CA PHE A 258 -25.29 -8.01 2.40
C PHE A 258 -26.08 -9.05 1.62
N TYR A 259 -27.06 -9.71 2.25
CA TYR A 259 -27.93 -10.69 1.63
C TYR A 259 -28.73 -10.05 0.47
N GLY A 260 -29.36 -8.89 0.71
CA GLY A 260 -30.15 -8.20 -0.30
C GLY A 260 -29.31 -7.72 -1.49
N LEU A 261 -28.10 -7.19 -1.24
CA LEU A 261 -27.26 -6.67 -2.31
C LEU A 261 -26.59 -7.80 -3.12
N PHE A 262 -26.06 -8.82 -2.45
CA PHE A 262 -25.19 -9.81 -3.10
C PHE A 262 -25.88 -11.11 -3.48
N GLU A 263 -26.77 -11.61 -2.64
CA GLU A 263 -27.51 -12.85 -2.94
C GLU A 263 -28.68 -12.54 -3.86
N TYR A 264 -29.48 -11.53 -3.52
CA TYR A 264 -30.66 -11.16 -4.31
C TYR A 264 -30.33 -10.21 -5.47
N GLY A 265 -29.44 -9.22 -5.27
CA GLY A 265 -29.06 -8.28 -6.31
C GLY A 265 -28.08 -8.85 -7.32
N LEU A 266 -26.91 -9.31 -6.83
CA LEU A 266 -25.78 -9.71 -7.68
C LEU A 266 -25.71 -11.20 -8.00
N HIS A 267 -26.56 -12.05 -7.39
CA HIS A 267 -26.60 -13.51 -7.60
C HIS A 267 -25.20 -14.16 -7.59
N ILE A 268 -24.34 -13.73 -6.66
CA ILE A 268 -22.97 -14.24 -6.56
C ILE A 268 -22.99 -15.62 -5.90
N PRO A 269 -22.44 -16.67 -6.54
CA PRO A 269 -22.35 -17.98 -5.91
C PRO A 269 -21.35 -17.91 -4.77
N PHE A 270 -21.85 -17.94 -3.54
CA PHE A 270 -20.99 -17.94 -2.37
C PHE A 270 -20.20 -19.25 -2.30
N PRO A 271 -18.94 -19.21 -1.86
CA PRO A 271 -18.12 -20.39 -1.77
C PRO A 271 -18.67 -21.29 -0.66
N ASP A 272 -18.66 -22.59 -0.90
CA ASP A 272 -19.08 -23.58 0.09
C ASP A 272 -18.23 -23.43 1.37
N PRO A 273 -18.85 -23.37 2.56
CA PRO A 273 -18.12 -23.34 3.83
C PRO A 273 -17.14 -24.51 3.94
N ALA A 274 -15.88 -24.25 4.32
CA ALA A 274 -14.90 -25.32 4.52
C ALA A 274 -15.40 -26.37 5.53
N LEU A 275 -16.20 -25.95 6.52
CA LEU A 275 -16.86 -26.85 7.48
C LEU A 275 -17.82 -27.85 6.84
N LEU A 276 -18.51 -27.50 5.74
CA LEU A 276 -19.40 -28.41 5.03
C LEU A 276 -18.64 -29.38 4.11
N SER A 277 -17.44 -29.00 3.66
CA SER A 277 -16.57 -29.89 2.88
C SER A 277 -15.89 -30.96 3.73
N TRP A 278 -15.66 -30.69 5.02
CA TRP A 278 -15.05 -31.63 5.97
C TRP A 278 -16.07 -32.58 6.61
N LEU A 279 -17.37 -32.25 6.53
CA LEU A 279 -18.48 -33.04 7.09
C LEU A 279 -19.18 -33.94 6.04
N LYS A 280 -18.77 -33.84 4.77
CA LYS A 280 -19.17 -34.74 3.67
C LYS A 280 -18.07 -35.78 3.44
#